data_AF-A0A2E5B863-F1
#
_entry.id   AF-A0A2E5B863-F1
#
_cell.length_a   1.000
_cell.length_b   1.000
_cell.length_c   1.000
_cell.angle_alpha   90.00
_cell.angle_beta   90.00
_cell.angle_gamma   90.00
#
_symmetry.space_group_name_H-M   'P 1'
#
loop_
_entity.id
_entity.type
_entity.pdbx_description
1 polymer ?
#
loop_
_entity_poly.entity_id
_entity_poly.type
_entity_poly.pdbx_seq_one_letter_code
_entity_poly.pdbx_strand_id
1 'polypeptide(L)'
;MPFRQRSGKTEGPRFKVGDRVYKAKNGNTGRKDGIIVSREDINYKNGATHKAYWIRFDNNPRLHHLEQRLLKPVDNGKKPTQNIQSKI
;
A
#
# COMPACT_ATOMS: atom_id res chain seq x y z
N MET A 1 31.45 17.36 -3.56
CA MET A 1 31.22 15.95 -3.15
C MET A 1 29.94 15.46 -3.82
N PRO A 2 29.96 14.52 -4.78
CA PRO A 2 28.73 14.07 -5.43
C PRO A 2 27.98 13.05 -4.56
N PHE A 3 26.69 13.29 -4.36
CA PHE A 3 25.78 12.47 -3.58
C PHE A 3 25.52 11.14 -4.31
N ARG A 4 25.92 10.01 -3.71
CA ARG A 4 25.60 8.66 -4.21
C ARG A 4 24.09 8.44 -4.14
N GLN A 5 23.42 8.53 -5.29
CA GLN A 5 22.00 8.26 -5.43
C GLN A 5 21.75 6.74 -5.25
N ARG A 6 21.41 6.32 -4.03
CA ARG A 6 21.05 4.92 -3.74
C ARG A 6 19.62 4.69 -4.23
N SER A 7 19.48 4.06 -5.40
CA SER A 7 18.23 3.49 -5.93
C SER A 7 17.05 4.46 -5.99
N GLY A 8 16.80 5.04 -7.17
CA GLY A 8 15.66 5.93 -7.47
C GLY A 8 14.29 5.25 -7.47
N LYS A 9 13.98 4.42 -6.46
CA LYS A 9 12.64 3.89 -6.23
C LYS A 9 12.00 4.70 -5.11
N THR A 10 11.49 5.87 -5.46
CA THR A 10 10.36 6.44 -4.71
C THR A 10 9.22 5.45 -4.94
N GLU A 11 9.07 4.44 -4.07
CA GLU A 11 7.99 3.48 -4.19
C GLU A 11 6.69 4.28 -4.18
N GLY A 12 6.06 4.42 -5.35
CA GLY A 12 4.75 5.04 -5.52
C GLY A 12 3.73 4.39 -4.56
N PRO A 13 2.58 5.04 -4.32
CA PRO A 13 1.51 4.38 -3.60
C PRO A 13 1.22 3.04 -4.29
N ARG A 14 1.46 1.94 -3.57
CA ARG A 14 1.34 0.59 -4.12
C ARG A 14 -0.12 0.18 -4.32
N PHE A 15 -1.03 0.96 -3.75
CA PHE A 15 -2.47 0.75 -3.77
C PHE A 15 -3.21 2.07 -4.01
N LYS A 16 -4.41 2.00 -4.58
CA LYS A 16 -5.32 3.12 -4.82
C LYS A 16 -6.54 3.03 -3.91
N VAL A 17 -7.21 4.17 -3.70
CA VAL A 17 -8.54 4.18 -3.07
C VAL A 17 -9.49 3.34 -3.92
N GLY A 18 -10.25 2.45 -3.28
CA GLY A 18 -11.10 1.46 -3.92
C GLY A 18 -10.44 0.10 -4.17
N ASP A 19 -9.11 -0.01 -4.04
CA ASP A 19 -8.45 -1.32 -4.19
C ASP A 19 -8.82 -2.25 -3.03
N ARG A 20 -9.03 -3.53 -3.37
CA ARG A 20 -9.16 -4.60 -2.39
C ARG A 20 -7.78 -5.05 -1.91
N VAL A 21 -7.60 -5.00 -0.61
CA VAL A 21 -6.37 -5.41 0.07
C VAL A 21 -6.72 -6.33 1.23
N TYR A 22 -5.75 -7.15 1.61
CA TYR A 22 -5.87 -7.95 2.81
C TYR A 22 -4.69 -7.71 3.74
N LYS A 23 -4.99 -7.80 5.03
CA LYS A 23 -3.99 -7.88 6.08
C LYS A 23 -3.83 -9.35 6.49
N ALA A 24 -2.62 -9.88 6.38
CA ALA A 24 -2.29 -11.18 6.94
C ALA A 24 -2.21 -11.07 8.47
N LYS A 25 -2.86 -11.99 9.21
CA LYS A 25 -2.67 -12.11 10.66
C LYS A 25 -1.36 -12.86 10.92
N ASN A 26 -0.51 -12.35 11.79
CA ASN A 26 0.76 -13.00 12.13
C ASN A 26 0.47 -14.39 12.74
N GLY A 27 1.03 -15.45 12.14
CA GLY A 27 1.01 -16.82 12.67
C GLY A 27 -0.29 -17.61 12.53
N ASN A 28 -1.35 -17.08 11.90
CA ASN A 28 -2.60 -17.84 11.74
C ASN A 28 -3.24 -17.57 10.38
N THR A 29 -3.86 -18.60 9.78
CA THR A 29 -4.45 -18.67 8.43
C THR A 29 -5.62 -17.68 8.19
N GLY A 30 -5.81 -16.68 9.06
CA GLY A 30 -6.80 -15.63 8.90
C GLY A 30 -6.23 -14.45 8.12
N ARG A 31 -6.72 -14.25 6.90
CA ARG A 31 -6.61 -12.95 6.21
C ARG A 31 -7.81 -12.08 6.56
N LYS A 32 -7.59 -10.78 6.72
CA LYS A 32 -8.66 -9.79 6.80
C LYS A 32 -8.71 -9.03 5.50
N ASP A 33 -9.69 -9.37 4.66
CA ASP A 33 -9.97 -8.68 3.41
C ASP A 33 -10.73 -7.38 3.70
N GLY A 34 -10.42 -6.35 2.92
CA GLY A 34 -11.03 -5.03 3.03
C GLY A 34 -10.76 -4.16 1.81
N ILE A 35 -11.32 -2.95 1.83
CA ILE A 35 -11.19 -1.97 0.75
C ILE A 35 -10.52 -0.72 1.30
N ILE A 36 -9.61 -0.16 0.51
CA ILE A 36 -8.99 1.12 0.83
C ILE A 36 -10.00 2.24 0.61
N VAL A 37 -10.26 3.02 1.65
CA VAL A 37 -11.20 4.14 1.63
C VAL A 37 -10.45 5.47 1.47
N SER A 38 -9.26 5.57 2.05
CA SER A 38 -8.44 6.79 1.94
C SER A 38 -6.94 6.47 2.03
N ARG A 39 -6.12 7.39 1.54
CA ARG A 39 -4.67 7.36 1.65
C ARG A 39 -4.21 8.54 2.50
N GLU A 40 -3.24 8.28 3.36
CA GLU A 40 -2.59 9.29 4.19
C GLU A 40 -1.07 9.11 4.11
N ASP A 41 -0.35 10.20 3.84
CA ASP A 41 1.11 10.20 3.87
C ASP A 41 1.56 10.75 5.23
N ILE A 42 2.10 9.89 6.08
CA ILE A 42 2.56 10.24 7.43
C ILE A 42 3.96 10.82 7.33
N ASN A 43 4.10 12.10 7.63
CA ASN A 43 5.39 12.77 7.71
C ASN A 43 5.91 12.75 9.16
N TYR A 44 7.05 12.09 9.37
CA TYR A 44 7.72 12.06 10.66
C TYR A 44 8.68 13.24 10.81
N LYS A 45 8.93 13.64 12.08
CA LYS A 45 9.86 14.72 12.41
C LYS A 45 11.30 14.51 11.92
N ASN A 46 11.69 13.27 11.62
CA ASN A 46 13.00 12.91 11.08
C ASN A 46 13.08 13.04 9.54
N GLY A 47 12.05 13.59 8.88
CA GLY A 47 11.99 13.73 7.43
C GLY A 47 11.63 12.43 6.68
N ALA A 48 11.33 11.34 7.39
CA ALA A 48 10.80 10.14 6.77
C ALA A 48 9.30 10.33 6.48
N THR A 49 8.88 9.97 5.27
CA THR A 49 7.47 9.91 4.89
C THR A 49 7.05 8.46 4.71
N HIS A 50 6.09 7.99 5.50
CA HIS A 50 5.49 6.67 5.33
C HIS A 50 4.13 6.79 4.65
N LYS A 51 3.83 5.85 3.75
CA LYS A 51 2.51 5.76 3.12
C LYS A 51 1.62 4.87 3.98
N ALA A 52 0.50 5.41 4.41
CA ALA A 52 -0.52 4.71 5.16
C ALA A 52 -1.89 4.82 4.47
N TYR A 53 -2.78 3.91 4.82
CA TYR A 53 -4.10 3.79 4.21
C TYR A 53 -5.14 3.52 5.27
N TRP A 54 -6.32 4.09 5.07
CA TRP A 54 -7.52 3.81 5.84
C TRP A 54 -8.30 2.71 5.13
N ILE A 55 -8.49 1.59 5.81
CA ILE A 55 -9.14 0.40 5.26
C ILE A 55 -10.40 0.09 6.03
N ARG A 56 -11.47 -0.19 5.29
CA ARG A 56 -12.68 -0.81 5.83
C ARG A 56 -12.58 -2.31 5.60
N PHE A 57 -12.47 -3.09 6.66
CA PHE A 57 -12.47 -4.54 6.56
C PHE A 57 -13.90 -5.07 6.44
N ASP A 58 -14.11 -6.12 5.65
CA ASP A 58 -15.45 -6.69 5.45
C ASP A 58 -16.02 -7.22 6.78
N ASN A 59 -15.16 -7.77 7.63
CA ASN A 59 -15.52 -8.31 8.94
C ASN A 59 -15.56 -7.25 10.07
N ASN A 60 -15.38 -5.96 9.77
CA ASN A 60 -15.43 -4.92 10.80
C ASN A 60 -15.91 -3.57 10.23
N PRO A 61 -16.99 -2.98 10.76
CA PRO A 61 -17.50 -1.68 10.28
C PRO A 61 -16.55 -0.51 10.57
N ARG A 62 -15.57 -0.66 11.47
CA ARG A 62 -14.60 0.39 11.79
C ARG A 62 -13.53 0.52 10.72
N LEU A 63 -13.08 1.75 10.47
CA LEU A 63 -11.92 2.04 9.65
C LEU A 63 -10.64 1.74 10.42
N HIS A 64 -9.67 1.11 9.75
CA HIS A 64 -8.37 0.77 10.30
C HIS A 64 -7.29 1.54 9.57
N HIS A 65 -6.43 2.24 10.32
CA HIS A 65 -5.27 2.92 9.79
C HIS A 65 -4.08 1.95 9.74
N LEU A 66 -3.55 1.68 8.55
CA LEU A 66 -2.48 0.71 8.35
C LEU A 66 -1.43 1.22 7.37
N GLU A 67 -0.16 0.96 7.67
CA GLU A 67 0.95 1.25 6.77
C GLU A 67 0.93 0.35 5.53
N GLN A 68 1.41 0.89 4.40
CA GLN A 68 1.50 0.19 3.12
C GLN A 68 2.14 -1.20 3.22
N ARG A 69 3.19 -1.34 4.04
CA ARG A 69 3.96 -2.59 4.20
C ARG A 69 3.17 -3.74 4.81
N LEU A 70 2.10 -3.45 5.56
CA LEU A 70 1.26 -4.45 6.21
C LEU A 70 0.15 -4.97 5.29
N LEU A 71 -0.01 -4.35 4.12
CA LEU A 71 -1.08 -4.61 3.19
C LEU A 71 -0.57 -5.43 2.02
N LYS A 72 -1.37 -6.41 1.62
CA LYS A 72 -1.14 -7.19 0.43
C LYS A 72 -2.33 -7.01 -0.51
N PRO A 73 -2.10 -6.90 -1.84
CA PRO A 73 -3.20 -6.87 -2.78
C PRO A 73 -3.97 -8.19 -2.67
N VAL A 74 -5.29 -8.12 -2.60
CA VAL A 74 -6.11 -9.32 -2.85
C VAL A 74 -5.95 -9.58 -4.34
N ASP A 75 -5.19 -10.60 -4.69
CA ASP A 75 -4.94 -10.94 -6.09
C ASP A 75 -6.28 -11.20 -6.77
N ASN A 76 -6.77 -10.22 -7.51
CA ASN A 76 -8.04 -10.28 -8.23
C ASN A 76 -7.76 -10.50 -9.73
N GLY A 77 -6.67 -11.22 -10.05
CA GLY A 77 -6.25 -11.53 -11.43
C GLY A 77 -5.80 -10.32 -12.26
N LYS A 78 -5.91 -9.09 -11.74
CA LYS A 78 -5.39 -7.89 -12.38
C LYS A 78 -3.97 -7.65 -11.90
N LYS A 79 -3.02 -8.32 -12.56
CA LYS A 79 -1.64 -7.82 -12.65
C LYS A 79 -1.72 -6.31 -12.85
N PRO A 80 -1.01 -5.48 -12.07
CA PRO A 80 -0.91 -4.08 -12.42
C PRO A 80 -0.35 -4.06 -13.83
N THR A 81 -1.12 -3.56 -14.79
CA THR A 81 -0.60 -3.23 -16.12
C THR A 81 0.56 -2.28 -15.86
N GLN A 82 1.77 -2.83 -15.81
CA GLN A 82 2.97 -2.06 -15.94
C GLN A 82 2.78 -1.37 -17.28
N ASN A 83 2.47 -0.08 -17.23
CA ASN A 83 2.45 0.77 -18.38
C ASN A 83 3.91 0.85 -18.83
N ILE A 84 4.33 -0.17 -19.59
CA ILE A 84 5.60 -0.17 -20.31
C ILE A 84 5.36 0.90 -21.36
N GLN A 85 5.82 2.10 -21.08
CA GLN A 85 5.96 3.17 -22.05
C GLN A 85 6.92 2.66 -23.12
N SER A 86 6.38 1.96 -24.11
CA SER A 86 7.04 1.66 -25.37
C SER A 86 7.22 3.00 -26.07
N LYS A 87 8.41 3.57 -25.94
CA LYS A 87 8.83 4.74 -26.70
C LYS A 87 9.15 4.23 -28.12
N ILE A 88 8.34 4.69 -29.08
CA ILE A 88 8.61 4.60 -30.52
C ILE A 88 9.75 5.56 -30.84
#